data_AF-A0A3C8CBF1-F1
#
_entry.id   AF-A0A3C8CBF1-F1
#
_cell.length_a   1.000
_cell.length_b   1.000
_cell.length_c   1.000
_cell.angle_alpha   90.00
_cell.angle_beta   90.00
_cell.angle_gamma   90.00
#
_symmetry.space_group_name_H-M   'P 1'
#
loop_
_entity.id
_entity.type
_entity.pdbx_description
1 polymer ?
#
loop_
_entity_poly.entity_id
_entity_poly.type
_entity_poly.pdbx_seq_one_letter_code
_entity_poly.pdbx_strand_id
1 'polypeptide(L)'
;MADLIQDAEKKMGISIDHLHHELGKLRTGQASVALLDDLKVDYYGTPTPLKQVATLGAPDSQTLTIQPWEASILKEIEKAIQASDLGLTPNNDGKAIRLTIPP
;
A
#
# COMPACT_ATOMS: atom_id res chain seq x y z
N MET A 1 25.97 -16.66 30.97
CA MET A 1 24.90 -17.59 30.51
C MET A 1 23.61 -16.83 30.19
N ALA A 2 23.16 -15.91 31.06
CA ALA A 2 21.95 -15.10 30.84
C ALA A 2 22.00 -14.21 29.60
N ASP A 3 23.13 -13.56 29.31
CA ASP A 3 23.27 -12.69 28.12
C ASP A 3 23.10 -13.44 26.80
N LEU A 4 23.53 -14.71 26.75
CA LEU A 4 23.45 -15.53 25.53
C LEU A 4 22.00 -15.94 25.22
N ILE A 5 21.19 -16.14 26.26
CA ILE A 5 19.77 -16.43 26.15
C ILE A 5 19.01 -15.18 25.70
N GLN A 6 19.36 -14.03 26.26
CA GLN A 6 18.72 -12.75 25.92
C GLN A 6 19.03 -12.31 24.47
N ASP A 7 20.25 -12.56 23.98
CA ASP A 7 20.62 -12.29 22.59
C ASP A 7 19.89 -13.22 21.61
N ALA A 8 19.70 -14.49 22.00
CA ALA A 8 18.92 -15.46 21.23
C ALA A 8 17.44 -15.09 21.15
N GLU A 9 16.81 -14.67 22.27
CA GLU A 9 15.42 -14.19 22.28
C GLU A 9 15.24 -12.95 21.39
N LYS A 10 16.19 -12.00 21.43
CA LYS A 10 16.17 -10.84 20.52
C LYS A 10 16.20 -11.24 19.05
N LYS A 11 17.07 -12.17 18.67
CA LYS A 11 17.17 -12.64 17.28
C LYS A 11 15.91 -13.39 16.84
N MET A 12 15.32 -14.18 17.73
CA MET A 12 14.03 -14.84 17.47
C MET A 12 12.91 -13.82 17.27
N GLY A 13 12.84 -12.79 18.11
CA GLY A 13 11.87 -11.69 17.97
C GLY A 13 11.98 -10.98 16.61
N ILE A 14 13.20 -10.62 16.20
CA ILE A 14 13.46 -9.98 14.90
C ILE A 14 13.04 -10.89 13.74
N SER A 15 13.27 -12.19 13.86
CA SER A 15 12.90 -13.16 12.82
C SER A 15 11.38 -13.28 12.67
N ILE A 16 10.65 -13.24 13.79
CA ILE A 16 9.18 -13.25 13.80
C ILE A 16 8.62 -11.95 13.22
N ASP A 17 9.18 -10.79 13.60
CA ASP A 17 8.79 -9.51 13.02
C ASP A 17 9.03 -9.47 11.50
N HIS A 18 10.18 -9.97 11.04
CA HIS A 18 10.49 -10.06 9.62
C HIS A 18 9.51 -10.99 8.89
N LEU A 19 9.16 -12.13 9.50
CA LEU A 19 8.16 -13.05 8.96
C LEU A 19 6.77 -12.38 8.86
N HIS A 20 6.34 -11.65 9.88
CA HIS A 20 5.08 -10.91 9.86
C HIS A 20 5.06 -9.83 8.78
N HIS A 21 6.18 -9.11 8.61
CA HIS A 21 6.31 -8.09 7.59
C HIS A 21 6.23 -8.67 6.17
N GLU A 22 6.91 -9.80 5.92
CA GLU A 22 6.85 -10.50 4.63
C GLU A 22 5.47 -11.13 4.38
N LEU A 23 4.82 -11.68 5.41
CA LEU A 23 3.43 -12.16 5.33
C LEU A 23 2.42 -11.04 5.05
N GLY A 24 2.66 -9.84 5.57
CA GLY A 24 1.85 -8.66 5.26
C GLY A 24 2.00 -8.20 3.80
N LYS A 25 3.15 -8.45 3.18
CA LYS A 25 3.41 -8.19 1.76
C LYS A 25 2.92 -9.30 0.84
N LEU A 26 2.74 -10.51 1.36
CA LEU A 26 2.17 -11.62 0.61
C LEU A 26 0.73 -11.28 0.22
N ARG A 27 0.48 -11.31 -1.09
CA ARG A 27 -0.79 -10.94 -1.74
C ARG A 27 -1.90 -11.93 -1.32
N THR A 28 -2.55 -11.70 -0.18
CA THR A 28 -3.57 -12.60 0.40
C THR A 28 -4.94 -12.55 -0.27
N GLY A 29 -5.05 -12.02 -1.50
CA GLY A 29 -6.34 -11.81 -2.17
C GLY A 29 -7.27 -10.84 -1.42
N GLN A 30 -6.80 -10.25 -0.32
CA GLN A 30 -7.48 -9.24 0.47
C GLN A 30 -6.90 -7.88 0.08
N ALA A 31 -7.77 -6.94 -0.28
CA ALA A 31 -7.44 -5.56 -0.61
C ALA A 31 -6.87 -4.85 0.64
N SER A 32 -5.59 -5.06 0.90
CA SER A 32 -4.87 -4.41 1.99
C SER A 32 -4.32 -3.08 1.52
N VAL A 33 -4.63 -2.04 2.28
CA VAL A 33 -4.10 -0.67 2.11
C VAL A 33 -2.56 -0.66 2.13
N ALA A 34 -1.93 -1.65 2.77
CA ALA A 34 -0.48 -1.82 2.81
C ALA A 34 0.16 -2.05 1.42
N LEU A 35 -0.58 -2.56 0.43
CA LEU A 35 -0.06 -2.73 -0.94
C LEU A 35 0.16 -1.38 -1.65
N LEU A 36 -0.54 -0.34 -1.21
CA LEU A 36 -0.43 1.01 -1.76
C LEU A 36 0.53 1.90 -0.97
N ASP A 37 1.11 1.40 0.12
CA ASP A 37 2.08 2.14 0.94
C ASP A 37 3.41 2.35 0.23
N ASP A 38 3.79 1.42 -0.64
CA ASP A 38 5.02 1.53 -1.41
C ASP A 38 4.87 2.46 -2.62
N LEU A 39 3.63 2.83 -2.96
CA LEU A 39 3.32 3.64 -4.13
C LEU A 39 3.63 5.11 -3.86
N LYS A 40 4.59 5.64 -4.61
CA LYS A 40 4.92 7.07 -4.61
C LYS A 40 4.26 7.73 -5.81
N VAL A 41 3.54 8.80 -5.55
CA VAL A 41 2.95 9.65 -6.57
C VAL A 41 3.79 10.91 -6.69
N ASP A 42 4.06 11.31 -7.91
CA ASP A 42 4.73 12.57 -8.15
C ASP A 42 3.73 13.69 -7.87
N TYR A 43 3.94 14.48 -6.82
CA TYR A 43 3.11 15.64 -6.48
C TYR A 43 3.94 16.89 -6.76
N TYR A 44 3.64 17.59 -7.85
CA TYR A 44 4.38 18.79 -8.29
C TYR A 44 5.91 18.58 -8.38
N GLY A 45 6.36 17.42 -8.87
CA GLY A 45 7.78 17.10 -9.05
C GLY A 45 8.48 16.55 -7.79
N THR A 46 7.73 16.31 -6.71
CA THR A 46 8.24 15.63 -5.51
C THR A 46 7.57 14.27 -5.34
N PRO A 47 8.33 13.16 -5.28
CA PRO A 47 7.77 11.83 -5.05
C PRO A 47 7.24 11.73 -3.61
N THR A 48 5.92 11.78 -3.48
CA THR A 48 5.20 11.78 -2.20
C THR A 48 4.46 10.45 -2.03
N PRO A 49 4.48 9.82 -0.85
CA PRO A 49 3.71 8.61 -0.60
C PRO A 49 2.21 8.84 -0.83
N LEU A 50 1.53 7.89 -1.50
CA LEU A 50 0.10 8.01 -1.80
C LEU A 50 -0.75 8.24 -0.53
N LYS A 51 -0.37 7.63 0.59
CA LYS A 51 -0.99 7.83 1.92
C LYS A 51 -1.06 9.28 2.39
N GLN A 52 -0.15 10.14 1.92
CA GLN A 52 -0.06 11.54 2.35
C GLN A 52 -0.86 12.48 1.45
N VAL A 53 -1.26 12.05 0.26
CA VAL A 53 -1.99 12.86 -0.73
C VAL A 53 -3.44 12.40 -0.90
N ALA A 54 -3.78 11.22 -0.38
CA ALA A 54 -5.10 10.63 -0.48
C ALA A 54 -5.49 9.83 0.77
N THR A 55 -6.77 9.86 1.09
CA THR A 55 -7.37 8.97 2.07
C THR A 55 -7.61 7.61 1.43
N LEU A 56 -7.01 6.58 2.01
CA LEU A 56 -7.17 5.19 1.57
C LEU A 56 -8.29 4.54 2.39
N GLY A 57 -9.24 3.91 1.71
CA GLY A 57 -10.30 3.12 2.32
C GLY A 57 -10.44 1.78 1.61
N ALA A 58 -10.64 0.70 2.36
CA ALA A 58 -10.98 -0.61 1.80
C ALA A 58 -12.45 -0.90 2.14
N PRO A 59 -13.42 -0.42 1.32
CA PRO A 59 -14.83 -0.71 1.57
C PRO A 59 -15.16 -2.19 1.39
N ASP A 60 -14.41 -2.91 0.56
CA ASP A 60 -14.62 -4.34 0.31
C ASP A 60 -13.28 -5.08 0.21
N SER A 61 -13.29 -6.40 0.44
CA SER A 61 -12.05 -7.20 0.44
C SER A 61 -11.39 -7.32 -0.94
N GLN A 62 -12.07 -6.86 -1.99
CA GLN A 62 -11.61 -6.90 -3.39
C GLN A 62 -11.52 -5.51 -4.03
N THR A 63 -12.00 -4.48 -3.34
CA THR A 63 -12.00 -3.10 -3.86
C THR A 63 -11.37 -2.13 -2.88
N LEU A 64 -10.44 -1.34 -3.41
CA LEU A 64 -9.74 -0.32 -2.65
C LEU A 64 -10.09 1.04 -3.22
N THR A 65 -10.51 1.95 -2.35
CA THR A 65 -10.91 3.31 -2.70
C THR A 65 -9.86 4.29 -2.23
N ILE A 66 -9.40 5.12 -3.15
CA ILE A 66 -8.42 6.17 -2.94
C ILE A 66 -9.14 7.50 -3.16
N GLN A 67 -9.28 8.29 -2.11
CA GLN A 67 -9.91 9.61 -2.15
C GLN A 67 -8.82 10.69 -2.06
N PRO A 68 -8.39 11.28 -3.18
CA PRO A 68 -7.42 12.36 -3.15
C PRO A 68 -8.02 13.60 -2.48
N TRP A 69 -7.17 14.37 -1.79
CA TRP A 69 -7.59 15.66 -1.23
C TRP A 69 -7.77 16.74 -2.30
N GLU A 70 -7.06 16.61 -3.43
CA GLU A 70 -7.15 17.50 -4.57
C GLU A 70 -7.40 16.73 -5.88
N ALA A 71 -8.38 17.19 -6.66
CA ALA A 71 -8.71 16.57 -7.95
C ALA A 71 -7.61 16.74 -9.02
N SER A 72 -6.69 17.68 -8.85
CA SER A 72 -5.56 17.92 -9.77
C SER A 72 -4.57 16.76 -9.78
N ILE A 73 -4.36 16.10 -8.64
CA ILE A 73 -3.42 14.98 -8.44
C ILE A 73 -4.01 13.67 -8.97
N LEU A 74 -5.32 13.65 -9.27
CA LEU A 74 -6.03 12.43 -9.64
C LEU A 74 -5.41 11.76 -10.88
N LYS A 75 -4.96 12.55 -11.87
CA LYS A 75 -4.25 12.05 -13.06
C LYS A 75 -2.86 11.49 -12.76
N GLU A 76 -2.13 12.11 -11.83
CA GLU A 76 -0.81 11.65 -11.40
C GLU A 76 -0.92 10.35 -10.61
N ILE A 77 -1.94 10.24 -9.74
CA ILE A 77 -2.27 9.01 -8.99
C ILE A 77 -2.65 7.89 -9.96
N GLU A 78 -3.53 8.14 -10.93
CA GLU A 78 -3.95 7.15 -11.92
C GLU A 78 -2.75 6.62 -12.71
N LYS A 79 -1.85 7.51 -13.14
CA LYS A 79 -0.62 7.14 -13.85
C LYS A 79 0.35 6.37 -12.97
N ALA A 80 0.51 6.75 -11.70
CA ALA A 80 1.38 6.04 -10.75
C ALA A 80 0.87 4.63 -10.44
N ILE A 81 -0.45 4.46 -10.31
CA ILE A 81 -1.07 3.15 -10.09
C ILE A 81 -0.93 2.27 -11.33
N GLN A 82 -1.18 2.82 -12.53
CA GLN A 82 -1.06 2.07 -13.78
C GLN A 82 0.40 1.71 -14.11
N ALA A 83 1.36 2.54 -13.70
CA ALA A 83 2.79 2.26 -13.81
C ALA A 83 3.28 1.27 -12.75
N SER A 84 2.56 1.10 -11.65
CA SER A 84 2.91 0.12 -10.64
C SER A 84 2.60 -1.29 -11.11
N ASP A 85 3.50 -2.22 -10.81
CA ASP A 85 3.45 -3.66 -11.15
C ASP A 85 2.25 -4.43 -10.55
N LEU A 86 1.26 -3.73 -9.97
CA LEU A 86 0.06 -4.33 -9.42
C LEU A 86 -0.90 -4.81 -10.53
N GLY A 87 -0.79 -4.30 -11.76
CA GLY A 87 -1.63 -4.72 -12.89
C GLY A 87 -3.12 -4.47 -12.67
N LEU A 88 -3.46 -3.57 -11.74
CA LEU A 88 -4.82 -3.24 -11.34
C LEU A 88 -5.34 -2.10 -12.21
N THR A 89 -6.60 -2.19 -12.62
CA THR A 89 -7.25 -1.13 -13.41
C THR A 89 -7.87 -0.09 -12.47
N PRO A 90 -7.39 1.16 -12.46
CA PRO A 90 -8.03 2.24 -11.73
C PRO A 90 -9.37 2.59 -12.39
N ASN A 91 -10.45 2.57 -11.63
CA ASN A 91 -11.77 3.03 -12.01
C ASN A 91 -12.00 4.41 -11.38
N ASN A 92 -12.00 5.44 -12.21
CA ASN A 92 -12.03 6.83 -11.81
C ASN A 92 -13.49 7.35 -11.77
N ASP A 93 -13.95 7.77 -10.59
CA ASP A 93 -15.28 8.35 -10.37
C ASP A 93 -15.26 9.89 -10.29
N GLY A 94 -14.15 10.53 -10.69
CA GLY A 94 -13.94 11.98 -10.69
C GLY A 94 -13.65 12.61 -9.32
N LYS A 95 -14.03 11.95 -8.21
CA LYS A 95 -13.69 12.33 -6.83
C LYS A 95 -12.93 11.25 -6.06
N ALA A 96 -13.01 10.01 -6.52
CA ALA A 96 -12.38 8.86 -5.90
C ALA A 96 -11.92 7.90 -7.00
N ILE A 97 -10.78 7.24 -6.77
CA ILE A 97 -10.25 6.17 -7.63
C ILE A 97 -10.55 4.86 -6.93
N ARG A 98 -11.24 3.94 -7.60
CA ARG A 98 -11.47 2.56 -7.13
C ARG A 98 -10.55 1.61 -7.87
N LEU A 99 -9.80 0.81 -7.13
CA LEU A 99 -9.03 -0.30 -7.67
C LEU A 99 -9.75 -1.60 -7.37
N THR A 100 -9.99 -2.40 -8.40
CA THR A 100 -10.57 -3.74 -8.27
C THR A 100 -9.47 -4.76 -8.46
N ILE A 101 -9.26 -5.63 -7.48
CA ILE A 101 -8.32 -6.74 -7.57
C ILE A 101 -9.02 -7.91 -8.29
N PRO A 102 -8.57 -8.33 -9.48
CA PRO A 102 -9.09 -9.53 -10.13
C PRO A 102 -8.64 -10.80 -9.38
N PRO A 103 -9.46 -11.87 -9.37
CA PRO A 103 -9.18 -13.12 -8.66
C PRO A 103 -7.94 -13.87 -9.17
#